data_AF-A0AAJ1VIC8-F1
#
_entry.id   AF-A0AAJ1VIC8-F1
#
_cell.length_a   1.000
_cell.length_b   1.000
_cell.length_c   1.000
_cell.angle_alpha   90.00
_cell.angle_beta   90.00
_cell.angle_gamma   90.00
#
_symmetry.space_group_name_H-M   'P 1'
#
loop_
_entity.id
_entity.type
_entity.pdbx_description
1 polymer ?
#
loop_
_entity_poly.entity_id
_entity_poly.type
_entity_poly.pdbx_seq_one_letter_code
_entity_poly.pdbx_strand_id
1 'polypeptide(L)' 'MGSLFENNKFEIEVQGVKIAVIEHTVHDQQVFRLVFSDSRSPLVISRAKTWNGEIWTSIPQGRQKEAEFYGKEINKHLKE' A
#
# COMPACT_ATOMS: atom_id res chain seq x y z
N MET A 1 -16.19 9.77 19.81
CA MET A 1 -14.93 9.29 20.42
C MET A 1 -14.16 8.56 19.35
N GLY A 2 -13.12 9.18 18.80
CA GLY A 2 -12.34 8.63 17.69
C GLY A 2 -11.37 7.55 18.18
N SER A 3 -11.41 6.38 17.55
CA SER A 3 -10.36 5.38 17.70
C SER A 3 -9.08 5.94 17.07
N LEU A 4 -8.06 6.15 17.90
CA LEU A 4 -6.83 6.88 17.57
C LEU A 4 -5.79 6.09 16.77
N PHE A 5 -6.07 4.84 16.37
CA PHE A 5 -5.17 4.01 15.54
C PHE A 5 -5.95 2.93 14.78
N GLU A 6 -6.85 3.30 13.88
CA GLU A 6 -7.36 2.34 12.88
C GLU A 6 -6.26 2.05 11.85
N ASN A 7 -5.31 1.19 12.23
CA ASN A 7 -4.42 0.54 11.27
C ASN A 7 -5.31 -0.41 10.45
N ASN A 8 -5.87 0.08 9.34
CA ASN A 8 -6.61 -0.73 8.39
C ASN A 8 -5.63 -1.76 7.81
N LYS A 9 -5.69 -2.98 8.35
CA LYS A 9 -4.97 -4.13 7.85
C LYS A 9 -5.94 -4.99 7.06
N PHE A 10 -5.56 -5.33 5.85
CA PHE A 10 -6.32 -6.23 5.00
C PHE A 10 -5.35 -7.11 4.20
N GLU A 11 -5.86 -8.21 3.67
CA GLU A 11 -5.06 -9.13 2.88
C GLU A 11 -5.54 -9.10 1.44
N ILE A 12 -4.60 -9.03 0.50
CA ILE A 12 -4.87 -9.18 -0.93
C ILE A 12 -4.11 -10.40 -1.46
N GLU A 13 -4.68 -11.08 -2.46
CA GLU A 13 -4.01 -12.15 -3.17
C GLU A 13 -3.66 -11.67 -4.58
N VAL A 14 -2.38 -11.70 -4.92
CA VAL A 14 -1.88 -11.28 -6.23
C VAL A 14 -1.02 -12.38 -6.79
N GLN A 15 -1.43 -12.95 -7.94
CA GLN A 15 -0.72 -14.06 -8.60
C GLN A 15 -0.48 -15.27 -7.68
N GLY A 16 -1.43 -15.58 -6.80
CA GLY A 16 -1.32 -16.69 -5.84
C GLY A 16 -0.43 -16.41 -4.64
N VAL A 17 0.09 -15.18 -4.49
CA VAL A 17 0.84 -14.73 -3.31
C VAL A 17 -0.06 -13.89 -2.42
N LYS A 18 -0.14 -14.26 -1.14
CA LYS A 18 -0.87 -13.48 -0.14
C LYS A 18 -0.01 -12.31 0.32
N ILE A 19 -0.61 -11.13 0.36
CA ILE A 19 0.04 -9.89 0.73
C ILE A 19 -0.78 -9.27 1.85
N ALA A 20 -0.19 -9.20 3.04
CA ALA A 20 -0.76 -8.43 4.13
C ALA A 20 -0.43 -6.95 3.90
N VAL A 21 -1.47 -6.14 3.70
CA VAL A 21 -1.38 -4.69 3.53
C VAL A 21 -1.74 -4.03 4.84
N ILE A 22 -0.84 -3.22 5.35
CA ILE A 22 -1.04 -2.45 6.58
C ILE A 22 -1.03 -0.97 6.19
N GLU A 23 -2.17 -0.30 6.33
CA GLU A 23 -2.29 1.13 6.11
C GLU A 23 -1.83 1.92 7.34
N HIS A 24 -1.07 2.97 7.08
CA HIS A 24 -0.60 3.96 8.02
C HIS A 24 -0.81 5.36 7.45
N THR A 25 -1.19 6.32 8.29
CA THR A 25 -1.23 7.74 7.89
C THR A 25 -0.08 8.45 8.59
N VAL A 26 0.82 9.05 7.80
CA VAL A 26 1.99 9.78 8.29
C VAL A 26 1.96 11.18 7.69
N HIS A 27 1.81 12.21 8.53
CA HIS A 27 1.75 13.61 8.10
C HIS A 27 0.76 13.84 6.92
N ASP A 28 -0.47 13.36 7.07
CA ASP A 28 -1.53 13.41 6.05
C ASP A 28 -1.25 12.62 4.75
N GLN A 29 -0.14 11.89 4.69
CA GLN A 29 0.19 10.98 3.59
C GLN A 29 -0.18 9.54 3.96
N GLN A 30 -0.88 8.86 3.06
CA GLN A 30 -1.17 7.44 3.23
C GLN A 30 0.03 6.60 2.81
N VAL A 31 0.46 5.74 3.71
CA VAL A 31 1.59 4.83 3.56
C VAL A 31 1.08 3.42 3.78
N PHE A 32 1.44 2.52 2.90
CA PHE A 32 1.03 1.12 2.93
C PHE A 32 2.27 0.26 3.03
N ARG A 33 2.29 -0.60 4.05
CA ARG A 33 3.32 -1.62 4.22
C ARG A 33 2.80 -2.95 3.72
N LEU A 34 3.45 -3.49 2.70
CA LEU A 34 3.13 -4.77 2.08
C LEU A 34 4.09 -5.83 2.60
N VAL A 35 3.53 -6.85 3.25
CA VAL A 35 4.26 -8.03 3.71
C VAL A 35 3.81 -9.22 2.88
N PHE A 36 4.74 -9.80 2.15
CA PHE A 36 4.46 -10.90 1.23
C PHE A 36 4.66 -12.24 1.93
N SER A 37 3.79 -13.21 1.65
CA SER A 37 3.85 -14.56 2.21
C SER A 37 4.98 -15.42 1.62
N ASP A 38 5.58 -15.01 0.51
CA ASP A 38 6.58 -15.78 -0.24
C ASP A 38 8.04 -15.43 0.13
N SER A 39 8.25 -14.84 1.30
CA SER A 39 9.56 -14.49 1.87
C SER A 39 10.33 -13.36 1.16
N ARG A 40 9.75 -12.67 0.17
CA ARG A 40 10.39 -11.46 -0.40
C ARG A 40 10.40 -10.31 0.60
N SER A 41 11.34 -9.37 0.43
CA SER A 41 11.45 -8.21 1.31
C SER A 41 10.17 -7.37 1.31
N PRO A 42 9.70 -6.92 2.49
CA PRO A 42 8.54 -6.03 2.59
C PRO A 42 8.71 -4.82 1.68
N LEU A 43 7.60 -4.36 1.11
CA LEU A 43 7.57 -3.17 0.28
C LEU A 43 6.74 -2.11 1.01
N VAL A 44 7.32 -0.93 1.21
CA VAL A 44 6.57 0.22 1.72
C VAL A 44 6.29 1.13 0.54
N ILE A 45 5.04 1.51 0.37
CA ILE A 45 4.61 2.43 -0.69
C ILE A 45 3.81 3.57 -0.08
N SER A 46 3.87 4.74 -0.69
CA SER A 46 3.02 5.86 -0.33
C SER A 46 2.09 6.25 -1.46
N ARG A 47 0.87 6.65 -1.10
CA ARG A 47 -0.13 7.22 -2.01
C ARG A 47 -0.11 8.74 -1.90
N ALA A 48 0.08 9.40 -3.03
CA ALA A 48 -0.11 10.83 -3.18
C ALA A 48 -1.24 11.10 -4.17
N LYS A 49 -2.25 11.88 -3.76
CA LYS A 49 -3.31 12.34 -4.67
C LYS A 49 -2.82 13.58 -5.41
N THR A 50 -2.91 13.56 -6.73
CA THR A 50 -2.57 14.67 -7.62
C THR A 50 -3.76 15.03 -8.49
N TRP A 51 -3.69 16.18 -9.16
CA TRP A 51 -4.70 16.62 -10.13
C TRP A 51 -4.92 15.63 -11.28
N ASN A 52 -3.93 14.79 -11.59
CA ASN A 52 -3.97 13.79 -12.65
C ASN A 52 -4.22 12.35 -12.12
N GLY A 53 -4.66 12.22 -10.87
CA GLY A 53 -4.95 10.93 -10.23
C GLY A 53 -3.98 10.58 -9.10
N GLU A 54 -3.88 9.29 -8.80
CA GLU A 54 -3.13 8.77 -7.65
C GLU A 54 -1.74 8.31 -8.08
N ILE A 55 -0.69 8.87 -7.46
CA ILE A 55 0.70 8.48 -7.66
C ILE A 55 1.12 7.57 -6.51
N TRP A 56 1.75 6.45 -6.86
CA TRP A 56 2.27 5.47 -5.93
C TRP A 56 3.79 5.53 -5.94
N THR A 57 4.42 5.65 -4.77
CA THR A 57 5.88 5.80 -4.66
C THR A 57 6.47 4.76 -3.72
N SER A 58 7.58 4.11 -4.09
CA SER A 58 8.28 3.15 -3.22
C SER A 58 9.19 3.83 -2.19
N ILE A 59 9.22 3.30 -0.97
CA ILE A 59 10.09 3.75 0.13
C ILE A 59 10.83 2.54 0.73
N PRO A 60 12.19 2.48 0.70
CA PRO A 60 13.10 3.36 -0.03
C PRO A 60 12.95 3.21 -1.55
N GLN A 61 13.52 4.18 -2.29
CA GLN A 61 13.48 4.18 -3.75
C GLN A 61 14.19 2.96 -4.35
N GLY A 62 13.76 2.55 -5.54
CA GLY A 62 14.33 1.41 -6.28
C GLY A 62 13.30 0.35 -6.68
N ARG A 63 12.10 0.39 -6.08
CA ARG A 63 11.00 -0.54 -6.34
C ARG A 63 9.77 0.16 -6.93
N GLN A 64 9.99 1.22 -7.72
CA GLN A 64 8.92 2.08 -8.24
C GLN A 64 7.91 1.31 -9.11
N LYS A 65 8.39 0.42 -9.99
CA LYS A 65 7.52 -0.44 -10.82
C LYS A 65 6.59 -1.31 -9.96
N GLU A 66 7.12 -1.86 -8.86
CA GLU A 66 6.31 -2.64 -7.93
C GLU A 66 5.33 -1.77 -7.17
N ALA A 67 5.74 -0.56 -6.77
CA ALA A 67 4.85 0.37 -6.09
C ALA A 67 3.66 0.80 -6.97
N GLU A 68 3.89 1.07 -8.25
CA GLU A 68 2.82 1.37 -9.20
C GLU A 68 1.89 0.16 -9.44
N PHE A 69 2.46 -1.04 -9.53
CA PHE A 69 1.68 -2.27 -9.72
C PHE A 69 0.82 -2.57 -8.50
N TYR A 70 1.42 -2.71 -7.32
CA TYR A 70 0.70 -3.04 -6.09
C TYR A 70 -0.20 -1.91 -5.61
N GLY A 71 0.17 -0.66 -5.86
CA GLY A 71 -0.65 0.50 -5.58
C GLY A 71 -1.99 0.45 -6.32
N LYS A 72 -2.00 0.00 -7.59
CA LYS A 72 -3.24 -0.19 -8.35
C LYS A 72 -4.11 -1.30 -7.76
N GLU A 73 -3.51 -2.43 -7.36
CA GLU A 73 -4.24 -3.54 -6.72
C GLU A 73 -4.85 -3.13 -5.39
N ILE A 74 -4.09 -2.40 -4.56
CA ILE A 74 -4.58 -1.81 -3.30
C ILE A 74 -5.76 -0.86 -3.57
N ASN A 75 -5.61 0.03 -4.55
CA ASN A 75 -6.66 1.00 -4.88
C ASN A 75 -7.95 0.35 -5.37
N LYS A 76 -7.84 -0.76 -6.12
CA LYS A 76 -8.98 -1.56 -6.55
C LYS A 76 -9.73 -2.10 -5.34
N HIS A 77 -9.00 -2.65 -4.37
CA HIS A 77 -9.59 -3.19 -3.15
C HIS A 77 -10.19 -2.13 -2.23
N LEU A 78 -9.62 -0.91 -2.19
CA LEU A 78 -10.13 0.21 -1.37
C LEU A 78 -11.32 0.94 -1.98
N LYS A 79 -11.60 0.74 -3.28
CA LYS A 79 -12.75 1.35 -3.99
C LYS A 79 -13.96 0.42 -4.08
N GLU A 80 -13.83 -0.85 -3.68
CA GLU A 80 -14.95 -1.76 -3.41
C GLU A 80 -15.50 -1.54 -2.00
#